data_AF-A0A9E2L3E1-F1
#
_entry.id   AF-A0A9E2L3E1-F1
#
_cell.length_a   1.000
_cell.length_b   1.000
_cell.length_c   1.000
_cell.angle_alpha   90.00
_cell.angle_beta   90.00
_cell.angle_gamma   90.00
#
_symmetry.space_group_name_H-M   'P 1'
#
loop_
_entity.id
_entity.type
_entity.pdbx_description
1 polymer ?
#
loop_
_entity_poly.entity_id
_entity_poly.type
_entity_poly.pdbx_seq_one_letter_code
_entity_poly.pdbx_strand_id
1 'polypeptide(L)'
;MAAKKKIGFTLIAILAFIIIFLIIFLVKLDDIKYSLKSTGFFTHVFGSEPEFIQNYTPEETLENLNTPVDTNKNPLVFKNEEDLSPVEQQEVTPIDFDNLLNTENEMNQENALTQETTKTDTPNTGDSEDVAAVAIVEPQAVETTEARLFFAEVDSNGSIFRYEEKRSVPKTNSPLTTTINELLLGPSQSDINHRSFIPEGTKLLGASVKNGVATLNFSEEFQYNVYGIEGARTQLMQVVYTASVFPTVKSVQILIDGEKKEYLGSEGVWIGTPLTTGNFR
;
A
#
# COMPACT_ATOMS: atom_id res chain seq x y z
N MET A 1 55.34 -1.40 4.68
CA MET A 1 54.57 -2.30 5.58
C MET A 1 53.41 -1.55 6.27
N ALA A 2 52.38 -1.14 5.54
CA ALA A 2 51.28 -0.32 6.10
C ALA A 2 49.86 -0.85 5.80
N ALA A 3 49.73 -2.06 5.25
CA ALA A 3 48.43 -2.61 4.85
C ALA A 3 47.72 -3.40 5.97
N LYS A 4 48.44 -3.92 6.97
CA LYS A 4 47.84 -4.75 8.03
C LYS A 4 47.01 -3.98 9.07
N LYS A 5 47.21 -2.66 9.23
CA LYS A 5 46.55 -1.87 10.30
C LYS A 5 45.10 -1.46 9.94
N LYS A 6 44.78 -1.33 8.65
CA LYS A 6 43.45 -0.90 8.18
C LYS A 6 42.38 -1.99 8.34
N ILE A 7 42.76 -3.26 8.14
CA ILE A 7 41.85 -4.41 8.24
C ILE A 7 41.34 -4.61 9.68
N GLY A 8 42.22 -4.43 10.68
CA GLY A 8 41.82 -4.51 12.09
C GLY A 8 40.83 -3.42 12.49
N PHE A 9 40.99 -2.21 11.97
CA PHE A 9 40.09 -1.10 12.25
C PHE A 9 38.70 -1.30 11.62
N THR A 10 38.62 -1.81 10.39
CA THR A 10 37.34 -2.12 9.73
C THR A 10 36.56 -3.21 10.47
N LEU A 11 37.24 -4.26 10.94
CA LEU A 11 36.59 -5.31 11.73
C LEU A 11 36.06 -4.79 13.07
N ILE A 12 36.80 -3.91 13.74
CA ILE A 12 36.34 -3.26 14.98
C ILE A 12 35.13 -2.37 14.72
N ALA A 13 35.11 -1.63 13.60
CA ALA A 13 33.97 -0.78 13.24
C ALA A 13 32.70 -1.59 12.93
N ILE A 14 32.83 -2.71 12.20
CA ILE A 14 31.71 -3.62 11.92
C ILE A 14 31.20 -4.26 13.22
N LEU A 15 32.11 -4.72 14.09
CA LEU A 15 31.73 -5.26 15.39
C LEU A 15 30.98 -4.22 16.23
N ALA A 16 31.45 -2.97 16.25
CA ALA A 16 30.78 -1.88 16.95
C ALA A 16 29.38 -1.59 16.38
N PHE A 17 29.23 -1.60 15.05
CA PHE A 17 27.93 -1.42 14.40
C PHE A 17 26.95 -2.55 14.75
N ILE A 18 27.41 -3.81 14.75
CA ILE A 18 26.61 -4.96 15.17
C ILE A 18 26.20 -4.84 16.63
N ILE A 19 27.10 -4.41 17.52
CA ILE A 19 26.79 -4.20 18.94
C ILE A 19 25.76 -3.08 19.11
N ILE A 20 25.88 -1.96 18.38
CA ILE A 20 24.91 -0.86 18.41
C ILE A 20 23.54 -1.36 17.93
N PHE A 21 23.51 -2.10 16.83
CA PHE A 21 22.27 -2.70 16.33
C PHE A 21 21.67 -3.68 17.34
N LEU A 22 22.49 -4.51 17.99
CA LEU A 22 22.06 -5.43 19.05
C LEU A 22 21.48 -4.67 20.25
N ILE A 23 22.09 -3.54 20.65
CA ILE A 23 21.58 -2.70 21.73
C ILE A 23 20.23 -2.09 21.34
N ILE A 24 20.09 -1.55 20.12
CA ILE A 24 18.81 -1.02 19.63
C ILE A 24 17.75 -2.11 19.58
N PHE A 25 18.12 -3.32 19.14
CA PHE A 25 17.26 -4.49 19.12
C PHE A 25 16.84 -4.93 20.53
N LEU A 26 17.75 -4.88 21.50
CA LEU A 26 17.47 -5.20 22.90
C LEU A 26 16.56 -4.15 23.56
N VAL A 27 16.73 -2.87 23.24
CA VAL A 27 15.86 -1.79 23.74
C VAL A 27 14.44 -1.89 23.17
N LYS A 28 14.30 -2.37 21.92
CA LYS A 28 13.01 -2.56 21.26
C LYS A 28 12.51 -4.00 21.29
N LEU A 29 13.12 -4.86 22.12
CA LEU A 29 12.81 -6.29 22.13
C LEU A 29 11.34 -6.54 22.45
N ASP A 30 10.75 -5.72 23.34
CA ASP A 30 9.36 -5.82 23.76
C ASP A 30 8.39 -5.42 22.65
N ASP A 31 8.63 -4.29 21.98
CA ASP A 31 7.85 -3.86 20.82
C ASP A 31 7.90 -4.88 19.67
N ILE A 32 9.06 -5.50 19.48
CA ILE A 32 9.28 -6.53 18.46
C ILE A 32 8.51 -7.81 18.83
N LYS A 33 8.61 -8.29 20.08
CA LYS A 33 7.84 -9.45 20.56
C LYS A 33 6.34 -9.21 20.46
N TYR A 34 5.88 -8.01 20.82
CA TYR A 34 4.49 -7.61 20.69
C TYR A 34 4.03 -7.65 19.23
N SER A 35 4.80 -7.07 18.32
CA SER A 35 4.49 -7.08 16.88
C SER A 35 4.49 -8.48 16.29
N LEU A 36 5.42 -9.34 16.70
CA LEU A 36 5.50 -10.74 16.25
C LEU A 36 4.32 -11.59 16.75
N LYS A 37 3.85 -11.36 17.99
CA LYS A 37 2.66 -12.02 18.55
C LYS A 37 1.37 -11.53 17.88
N SER A 38 1.19 -10.22 17.79
CA SER A 38 -0.04 -9.58 17.29
C SER A 38 -0.29 -9.87 15.81
N THR A 39 0.77 -10.01 15.02
CA THR A 39 0.68 -10.31 13.58
C THR A 39 0.56 -11.80 13.27
N GLY A 40 0.67 -12.69 14.26
CA GLY A 40 0.71 -14.14 14.02
C GLY A 40 1.86 -14.55 13.10
N PHE A 41 2.97 -13.80 13.08
CA PHE A 41 4.06 -13.99 12.12
C PHE A 41 4.62 -15.43 12.16
N PHE A 42 4.88 -15.96 13.36
CA PHE A 42 5.47 -17.28 13.50
C PHE A 42 4.53 -18.41 13.08
N THR A 43 3.24 -18.27 13.34
CA THR A 43 2.26 -19.27 12.88
C THR A 43 2.11 -19.23 11.36
N HIS A 44 2.18 -18.05 10.75
CA HIS A 44 2.04 -17.90 9.30
C HIS A 44 3.30 -18.31 8.51
N VAL A 45 4.49 -17.98 9.00
CA VAL A 45 5.77 -18.24 8.29
C VAL A 45 6.37 -19.60 8.63
N PHE A 46 6.25 -20.03 9.89
CA PHE A 46 6.91 -21.24 10.39
C PHE A 46 5.93 -22.32 10.88
N GLY A 47 4.62 -22.08 10.77
CA GLY A 47 3.57 -23.03 11.12
C GLY A 47 3.40 -23.30 12.63
N SER A 48 4.22 -22.68 13.49
CA SER A 48 4.15 -22.85 14.94
C SER A 48 4.69 -21.62 15.67
N GLU A 49 4.06 -21.27 16.79
CA GLU A 49 4.49 -20.15 17.63
C GLU A 49 5.48 -20.65 18.68
N PRO A 50 6.67 -20.04 18.82
CA PRO A 50 7.65 -20.47 19.80
C PRO A 50 7.25 -20.08 21.24
N GLU A 51 7.67 -20.86 22.24
CA GLU A 51 7.25 -20.70 23.64
C GLU A 51 7.49 -19.30 24.23
N PHE A 52 8.54 -18.61 23.78
CA PHE A 52 8.88 -17.27 24.26
C PHE A 52 7.91 -16.17 23.80
N ILE A 53 7.10 -16.43 22.76
CA ILE A 53 6.07 -15.52 22.27
C ILE A 53 4.70 -15.88 22.87
N GLN A 54 4.39 -17.18 22.98
CA GLN A 54 3.10 -17.64 23.52
C GLN A 54 2.80 -17.03 24.90
N ASN A 55 3.79 -17.01 25.78
CA ASN A 55 3.68 -16.52 27.16
C ASN A 55 3.95 -15.01 27.32
N TYR A 56 4.17 -14.27 26.23
CA TYR A 56 4.47 -12.84 26.30
C TYR A 56 3.18 -12.01 26.48
N THR A 57 3.06 -11.32 27.61
CA THR A 57 2.01 -10.33 27.88
C THR A 57 2.71 -9.01 28.23
N PRO A 58 2.44 -7.90 27.51
CA PRO A 58 3.02 -6.60 27.86
C PRO A 58 2.59 -6.21 29.27
N GLU A 59 3.55 -5.84 30.12
CA GLU A 59 3.28 -5.32 31.45
C GLU A 59 2.63 -3.93 31.31
N GLU A 60 1.42 -3.76 31.84
CA GLU A 60 0.76 -2.45 31.89
C GLU A 60 1.53 -1.55 32.87
N THR A 61 2.36 -0.65 32.35
CA THR A 61 2.92 0.45 33.15
C THR A 61 1.79 1.42 33.51
N LEU A 62 1.10 1.13 34.61
CA LEU A 62 0.32 2.09 35.38
C LEU A 62 1.30 3.07 36.04
N GLU A 63 1.35 4.32 35.60
CA GLU A 63 1.82 5.41 36.46
C GLU A 63 0.76 6.51 36.57
N ASN A 64 0.00 6.37 37.65
CA ASN A 64 -0.90 7.33 38.24
C ASN A 64 -0.05 8.20 39.17
N LEU A 65 0.14 9.48 38.85
CA LEU A 65 0.47 10.50 39.86
C LEU A 65 -0.58 11.62 39.81
N ASN A 66 -1.63 11.44 40.62
CA ASN A 66 -2.36 12.57 41.21
C ASN A 66 -1.54 13.14 42.37
N THR A 67 -1.11 14.41 42.31
CA THR A 67 -1.43 15.52 43.25
C THR A 67 -0.66 16.82 42.91
N PRO A 68 -1.09 18.02 43.37
CA PRO A 68 -1.24 19.24 42.56
C PRO A 68 -0.19 20.34 42.82
N VAL A 69 -0.40 21.53 42.20
CA VAL A 69 0.30 22.84 42.40
C VAL A 69 1.46 23.04 41.39
N ASP A 70 1.65 24.14 40.64
CA ASP A 70 1.27 25.55 40.80
C ASP A 70 1.18 26.28 39.44
N THR A 71 0.22 27.20 39.31
CA THR A 71 0.13 28.18 38.23
C THR A 71 0.99 29.41 38.57
N ASN A 72 2.16 29.55 37.93
CA ASN A 72 2.76 30.82 37.47
C ASN A 72 4.25 30.65 37.17
N LYS A 73 4.64 30.79 35.89
CA LYS A 73 5.78 31.61 35.45
C LYS A 73 5.77 31.74 33.93
N ASN A 74 5.86 33.00 33.49
CA ASN A 74 5.78 33.48 32.12
C ASN A 74 6.96 33.02 31.23
N PRO A 75 6.83 33.15 29.89
CA PRO A 75 7.68 32.49 28.90
C PRO A 75 9.00 33.26 28.65
N LEU A 76 10.06 32.52 28.32
CA LEU A 76 11.31 33.09 27.82
C LEU A 76 11.47 32.80 26.31
N VAL A 77 11.54 33.90 25.57
CA VAL A 77 11.89 34.03 24.15
C VAL A 77 13.41 34.09 24.01
N PHE A 78 14.00 33.35 23.05
CA PHE A 78 15.25 33.67 22.33
C PHE A 78 15.18 32.92 20.98
N LYS A 79 14.96 33.57 19.82
CA LYS A 79 15.84 34.39 18.96
C LYS A 79 16.78 33.56 18.06
N ASN A 80 16.62 33.81 16.76
CA ASN A 80 17.28 33.25 15.58
C ASN A 80 18.81 33.42 15.56
N GLU A 81 19.50 32.51 14.85
CA GLU A 81 20.76 32.78 14.15
C GLU A 81 20.81 31.97 12.83
N GLU A 82 21.03 32.70 11.73
CA GLU A 82 21.42 32.23 10.40
C GLU A 82 22.90 31.83 10.41
N ASP A 83 23.32 30.87 9.56
CA ASP A 83 24.21 31.13 8.40
C ASP A 83 24.93 29.84 7.93
N LEU A 84 25.20 29.82 6.61
CA LEU A 84 26.19 29.06 5.82
C LEU A 84 25.76 27.74 5.15
N SER A 85 25.48 27.86 3.84
CA SER A 85 25.77 26.86 2.77
C SER A 85 27.19 27.11 2.21
N PRO A 86 27.69 26.47 1.13
CA PRO A 86 27.39 25.19 0.44
C PRO A 86 28.68 24.34 0.18
N VAL A 87 28.60 23.12 -0.41
CA VAL A 87 29.52 22.58 -1.47
C VAL A 87 29.09 21.16 -1.92
N GLU A 88 28.59 21.13 -3.16
CA GLU A 88 28.82 20.27 -4.35
C GLU A 88 29.60 18.91 -4.34
N GLN A 89 28.95 17.92 -4.99
CA GLN A 89 29.40 16.80 -5.88
C GLN A 89 30.50 15.80 -5.48
N GLN A 90 30.21 14.48 -5.60
CA GLN A 90 30.71 13.63 -6.70
C GLN A 90 30.33 12.13 -6.53
N GLU A 91 29.57 11.65 -7.52
CA GLU A 91 29.75 10.45 -8.38
C GLU A 91 30.07 9.03 -7.85
N VAL A 92 29.48 8.09 -8.60
CA VAL A 92 29.23 6.66 -8.36
C VAL A 92 30.23 5.79 -9.15
N THR A 93 30.28 4.48 -8.87
CA THR A 93 30.21 3.32 -9.83
C THR A 93 30.85 2.05 -9.19
N PRO A 94 30.72 0.84 -9.76
CA PRO A 94 29.57 -0.07 -9.59
C PRO A 94 30.00 -1.50 -9.15
N ILE A 95 29.10 -2.34 -8.64
CA ILE A 95 29.33 -3.80 -8.67
C ILE A 95 28.10 -4.52 -9.23
N ASP A 96 28.40 -5.12 -10.37
CA ASP A 96 27.70 -6.06 -11.21
C ASP A 96 27.49 -7.42 -10.51
N PHE A 97 26.27 -7.95 -10.58
CA PHE A 97 25.94 -9.31 -10.17
C PHE A 97 25.08 -10.01 -11.24
N ASP A 98 25.55 -9.98 -12.50
CA ASP A 98 25.21 -11.03 -13.47
C ASP A 98 25.74 -12.39 -12.99
N ASN A 99 24.90 -13.13 -12.27
CA ASN A 99 24.77 -14.60 -12.25
C ASN A 99 24.34 -15.04 -10.85
N LEU A 100 23.06 -15.39 -10.68
CA LEU A 100 22.61 -16.54 -9.89
C LEU A 100 21.09 -16.71 -10.12
N LEU A 101 20.71 -17.17 -11.31
CA LEU A 101 19.36 -17.69 -11.58
C LEU A 101 19.48 -18.79 -12.64
N ASN A 102 19.45 -20.03 -12.18
CA ASN A 102 19.04 -21.21 -12.95
C ASN A 102 18.59 -22.26 -11.93
N THR A 103 17.30 -22.56 -11.93
CA THR A 103 16.72 -23.91 -12.11
C THR A 103 15.19 -23.79 -11.97
N GLU A 104 14.54 -23.86 -13.14
CA GLU A 104 13.34 -24.63 -13.51
C GLU A 104 12.15 -24.72 -12.54
N ASN A 105 10.95 -24.45 -13.06
CA ASN A 105 9.94 -25.49 -13.31
C ASN A 105 8.75 -24.93 -14.12
N GLU A 106 8.62 -25.44 -15.35
CA GLU A 106 7.40 -25.41 -16.16
C GLU A 106 6.47 -26.56 -15.73
N MET A 107 5.15 -26.33 -15.67
CA MET A 107 4.14 -27.26 -16.21
C MET A 107 2.69 -26.76 -16.03
N ASN A 108 1.97 -26.83 -17.17
CA ASN A 108 0.57 -27.26 -17.33
C ASN A 108 -0.58 -26.34 -16.87
N GLN A 109 -1.75 -26.30 -17.52
CA GLN A 109 -2.22 -26.77 -18.84
C GLN A 109 -3.56 -26.08 -19.11
N GLU A 110 -3.78 -25.84 -20.40
CA GLU A 110 -5.02 -25.51 -21.08
C GLU A 110 -6.06 -26.63 -20.96
N ASN A 111 -7.35 -26.29 -20.76
CA ASN A 111 -8.47 -27.16 -21.12
C ASN A 111 -9.74 -26.32 -21.32
N ALA A 112 -10.20 -26.25 -22.56
CA ALA A 112 -11.51 -25.74 -22.95
C ALA A 112 -12.14 -26.67 -23.99
N LEU A 113 -13.49 -26.68 -23.98
CA LEU A 113 -14.44 -27.28 -24.91
C LEU A 113 -14.93 -28.71 -24.63
N THR A 114 -16.18 -28.77 -24.15
CA THR A 114 -17.12 -29.85 -24.45
C THR A 114 -18.40 -29.20 -25.00
N GLN A 115 -18.72 -29.53 -26.25
CA GLN A 115 -20.08 -29.46 -26.79
C GLN A 115 -20.63 -30.89 -26.73
N GLU A 116 -21.89 -31.07 -26.29
CA GLU A 116 -22.92 -31.69 -27.13
C GLU A 116 -24.29 -31.73 -26.44
N THR A 117 -25.29 -31.63 -27.31
CA THR A 117 -26.73 -31.52 -27.09
C THR A 117 -27.45 -32.87 -27.14
N THR A 118 -28.71 -32.84 -26.67
CA THR A 118 -29.92 -33.56 -27.17
C THR A 118 -30.36 -34.88 -26.51
N LYS A 119 -31.52 -34.79 -25.79
CA LYS A 119 -32.79 -35.59 -25.88
C LYS A 119 -32.72 -37.12 -25.79
N THR A 120 -33.66 -37.90 -25.23
CA THR A 120 -34.93 -37.81 -24.46
C THR A 120 -35.21 -39.28 -24.09
N ASP A 121 -35.72 -39.59 -22.89
CA ASP A 121 -36.80 -40.58 -22.67
C ASP A 121 -37.06 -40.82 -21.17
N THR A 122 -38.33 -40.73 -20.80
CA THR A 122 -38.90 -41.10 -19.49
C THR A 122 -39.76 -42.35 -19.73
N PRO A 123 -39.83 -43.29 -18.77
CA PRO A 123 -41.13 -43.51 -18.11
C PRO A 123 -41.05 -43.64 -16.58
N ASN A 124 -42.21 -43.37 -15.99
CA ASN A 124 -42.54 -42.96 -14.62
C ASN A 124 -42.70 -44.11 -13.60
N THR A 125 -42.66 -43.77 -12.29
CA THR A 125 -43.62 -44.15 -11.20
C THR A 125 -42.95 -44.55 -9.87
N GLY A 126 -43.29 -43.84 -8.78
CA GLY A 126 -43.09 -44.31 -7.40
C GLY A 126 -43.05 -43.21 -6.30
N ASP A 127 -44.24 -42.76 -5.88
CA ASP A 127 -44.70 -42.29 -4.55
C ASP A 127 -43.83 -41.44 -3.57
N SER A 128 -44.31 -40.20 -3.35
CA SER A 128 -44.74 -39.55 -2.08
C SER A 128 -43.91 -39.63 -0.78
N GLU A 129 -43.37 -38.48 -0.32
CA GLU A 129 -43.81 -37.71 0.89
C GLU A 129 -42.73 -36.72 1.44
N ASP A 130 -43.17 -35.46 1.57
CA ASP A 130 -42.93 -34.50 2.65
C ASP A 130 -41.64 -33.63 2.81
N VAL A 131 -41.93 -32.34 3.05
CA VAL A 131 -41.16 -31.19 3.58
C VAL A 131 -39.76 -30.82 3.04
N ALA A 132 -39.71 -29.78 2.22
CA ALA A 132 -39.20 -28.46 2.64
C ALA A 132 -39.34 -27.47 1.47
N ALA A 133 -40.18 -26.46 1.66
CA ALA A 133 -40.26 -25.33 0.76
C ALA A 133 -38.89 -24.66 0.66
N VAL A 134 -38.25 -24.79 -0.50
CA VAL A 134 -37.10 -23.98 -0.87
C VAL A 134 -37.63 -22.57 -1.02
N ALA A 135 -37.43 -21.75 0.02
CA ALA A 135 -37.58 -20.31 -0.09
C ALA A 135 -36.65 -19.85 -1.21
N ILE A 136 -37.25 -19.46 -2.32
CA ILE A 136 -36.58 -18.70 -3.36
C ILE A 136 -36.14 -17.41 -2.67
N VAL A 137 -34.85 -17.32 -2.34
CA VAL A 137 -34.27 -16.08 -1.86
C VAL A 137 -34.25 -15.17 -3.08
N GLU A 138 -35.26 -14.32 -3.17
CA GLU A 138 -35.32 -13.20 -4.12
C GLU A 138 -34.00 -12.42 -4.00
N PRO A 139 -33.30 -12.12 -5.11
CA PRO A 139 -32.03 -11.41 -5.05
C PRO A 139 -32.28 -10.05 -4.43
N GLN A 140 -31.84 -9.88 -3.18
CA GLN A 140 -31.91 -8.61 -2.49
C GLN A 140 -31.11 -7.59 -3.31
N ALA A 141 -31.80 -6.58 -3.82
CA ALA A 141 -31.18 -5.51 -4.58
C ALA A 141 -30.16 -4.81 -3.68
N VAL A 142 -28.87 -5.00 -3.95
CA VAL A 142 -27.79 -4.32 -3.23
C VAL A 142 -27.90 -2.83 -3.53
N GLU A 143 -28.08 -2.00 -2.51
CA GLU A 143 -28.08 -0.54 -2.70
C GLU A 143 -26.74 -0.10 -3.32
N THR A 144 -26.80 0.70 -4.38
CA THR A 144 -25.62 1.22 -5.08
C THR A 144 -25.51 2.74 -4.95
N THR A 145 -24.30 3.25 -5.15
CA THR A 145 -23.98 4.68 -5.26
C THR A 145 -23.12 4.93 -6.50
N GLU A 146 -23.13 6.15 -7.02
CA GLU A 146 -22.23 6.55 -8.11
C GLU A 146 -20.84 6.89 -7.56
N ALA A 147 -19.82 6.19 -8.05
CA ALA A 147 -18.41 6.53 -7.89
C ALA A 147 -17.94 7.35 -9.10
N ARG A 148 -17.10 8.35 -8.85
CA ARG A 148 -16.43 9.14 -9.89
C ARG A 148 -14.94 8.79 -9.86
N LEU A 149 -14.45 8.25 -10.97
CA LEU A 149 -13.09 7.74 -11.15
C LEU A 149 -12.38 8.62 -12.17
N PHE A 150 -11.13 8.97 -11.92
CA PHE A 150 -10.34 9.76 -12.85
C PHE A 150 -9.23 8.92 -13.48
N PHE A 151 -9.30 8.79 -14.80
CA PHE A 151 -8.32 8.10 -15.64
C PHE A 151 -7.61 9.10 -16.56
N ALA A 152 -6.67 8.58 -17.35
CA ALA A 152 -6.03 9.34 -18.41
C ALA A 152 -6.66 9.01 -19.77
N GLU A 153 -6.92 10.04 -20.56
CA GLU A 153 -7.17 9.96 -21.99
C GLU A 153 -5.90 10.37 -22.73
N VAL A 154 -5.46 9.57 -23.70
CA VAL A 154 -4.28 9.90 -24.51
C VAL A 154 -4.75 10.17 -25.93
N ASP A 155 -4.53 11.39 -26.42
CA ASP A 155 -4.90 11.75 -27.78
C ASP A 155 -3.92 11.18 -28.83
N SER A 156 -4.23 11.34 -30.11
CA SER A 156 -3.38 10.89 -31.22
C SER A 156 -1.98 11.50 -31.25
N ASN A 157 -1.77 12.61 -30.53
CA ASN A 157 -0.51 13.34 -30.46
C ASN A 157 0.29 12.96 -29.20
N GLY A 158 -0.24 12.06 -28.35
CA GLY A 158 0.38 11.66 -27.09
C GLY A 158 0.11 12.63 -25.94
N SER A 159 -0.78 13.61 -26.10
CA SER A 159 -1.16 14.52 -25.03
C SER A 159 -2.06 13.78 -24.04
N ILE A 160 -1.78 13.97 -22.75
CA ILE A 160 -2.53 13.32 -21.67
C ILE A 160 -3.57 14.29 -21.13
N PHE A 161 -4.83 13.89 -21.19
CA PHE A 161 -5.96 14.59 -20.59
C PHE A 161 -6.54 13.76 -19.45
N ARG A 162 -7.20 14.45 -18.52
CA ARG A 162 -7.92 13.79 -17.44
C ARG A 162 -9.33 13.44 -17.91
N TYR A 163 -9.68 12.17 -17.82
CA TYR A 163 -11.01 11.64 -18.12
C TYR A 163 -11.74 11.26 -16.83
N GLU A 164 -13.03 11.60 -16.73
CA GLU A 164 -13.88 11.21 -15.60
C GLU A 164 -14.83 10.10 -16.04
N GLU A 165 -14.73 8.93 -15.39
CA GLU A 165 -15.65 7.82 -15.55
C GLU A 165 -16.58 7.74 -14.32
N LYS A 166 -17.87 7.54 -14.56
CA LYS A 166 -18.86 7.30 -13.50
C LYS A 166 -19.21 5.81 -13.45
N ARG A 167 -19.17 5.20 -12.28
CA ARG A 167 -19.44 3.77 -12.07
C ARG A 167 -20.41 3.54 -10.94
N SER A 168 -21.38 2.63 -11.13
CA SER A 168 -22.25 2.19 -10.04
C SER A 168 -21.51 1.19 -9.17
N VAL A 169 -21.39 1.48 -7.88
CA VAL A 169 -20.67 0.64 -6.91
C VAL A 169 -21.57 0.32 -5.72
N PRO A 170 -21.38 -0.82 -5.03
CA PRO A 170 -22.12 -1.10 -3.81
C PRO A 170 -21.94 0.03 -2.79
N LYS A 171 -23.02 0.39 -2.10
CA LYS A 171 -22.96 1.34 -1.00
C LYS A 171 -22.29 0.64 0.20
N THR A 172 -21.21 1.24 0.70
CA THR A 172 -20.43 0.68 1.81
C THR A 172 -20.17 1.74 2.89
N ASN A 173 -19.75 1.28 4.08
CA ASN A 173 -19.28 2.16 5.16
C ASN A 173 -17.88 2.75 4.88
N SER A 174 -17.21 2.30 3.82
CA SER A 174 -15.86 2.74 3.43
C SER A 174 -15.84 3.14 1.95
N PRO A 175 -16.56 4.23 1.59
CA PRO A 175 -16.74 4.60 0.19
C PRO A 175 -15.42 5.02 -0.46
N LEU A 176 -14.50 5.68 0.26
CA LEU A 176 -13.16 6.01 -0.27
C LEU A 176 -12.39 4.75 -0.68
N THR A 177 -12.33 3.74 0.21
CA THR A 177 -11.68 2.46 -0.07
C THR A 177 -12.29 1.78 -1.29
N THR A 178 -13.63 1.78 -1.36
CA THR A 178 -14.38 1.19 -2.49
C THR A 178 -14.03 1.90 -3.79
N THR A 179 -14.10 3.23 -3.83
CA THR A 179 -13.80 4.04 -5.02
C THR A 179 -12.35 3.90 -5.48
N ILE A 180 -11.38 3.85 -4.57
CA ILE A 180 -9.97 3.66 -4.95
C ILE A 180 -9.74 2.25 -5.48
N ASN A 181 -10.35 1.21 -4.90
CA ASN A 181 -10.25 -0.13 -5.47
C ASN A 181 -10.84 -0.20 -6.89
N GLU A 182 -11.96 0.48 -7.13
CA GLU A 182 -12.55 0.58 -8.47
C GLU A 182 -11.65 1.32 -9.47
N LEU A 183 -10.91 2.33 -9.01
CA LEU A 183 -9.88 2.99 -9.83
C LEU A 183 -8.75 2.01 -10.19
N LEU A 184 -8.33 1.16 -9.25
CA LEU A 184 -7.26 0.17 -9.47
C LEU A 184 -7.66 -0.92 -10.47
N LEU A 185 -8.96 -1.18 -10.64
CA LEU A 185 -9.46 -2.09 -11.70
C LEU A 185 -9.27 -1.52 -13.12
N GLY A 186 -8.98 -0.22 -13.24
CA GLY A 186 -8.82 0.45 -14.52
C GLY A 186 -10.14 0.96 -15.12
N PRO A 187 -10.04 1.65 -16.28
CA PRO A 187 -11.22 2.15 -17.00
C PRO A 187 -12.06 1.00 -17.54
N SER A 188 -13.34 1.28 -17.75
CA SER A 188 -14.22 0.34 -18.47
C SER A 188 -13.71 0.10 -19.89
N GLN A 189 -13.81 -1.14 -20.38
CA GLN A 189 -13.23 -1.59 -21.66
C GLN A 189 -13.90 -0.97 -22.91
N SER A 190 -14.73 0.07 -22.75
CA SER A 190 -15.50 0.66 -23.84
C SER A 190 -14.73 1.67 -24.70
N ASP A 191 -13.52 2.10 -24.31
CA ASP A 191 -12.75 3.08 -25.06
C ASP A 191 -11.25 2.78 -25.07
N ILE A 192 -10.64 2.76 -26.26
CA ILE A 192 -9.21 2.49 -26.46
C ILE A 192 -8.32 3.65 -26.02
N ASN A 193 -8.86 4.87 -25.89
CA ASN A 193 -8.09 6.07 -25.57
C ASN A 193 -7.98 6.31 -24.06
N HIS A 194 -8.83 5.65 -23.26
CA HIS A 194 -8.78 5.73 -21.81
C HIS A 194 -7.89 4.64 -21.25
N ARG A 195 -6.96 5.01 -20.37
CA ARG A 195 -6.06 4.05 -19.73
C ARG A 195 -5.75 4.45 -18.30
N SER A 196 -5.38 3.44 -17.51
CA SER A 196 -4.76 3.66 -16.21
C SER A 196 -3.25 3.77 -16.38
N PHE A 197 -2.66 4.77 -15.72
CA PHE A 197 -1.21 4.88 -15.51
C PHE A 197 -0.77 4.27 -14.18
N ILE A 198 -1.69 3.75 -13.37
CA ILE A 198 -1.34 3.04 -12.13
C ILE A 198 -0.74 1.67 -12.50
N PRO A 199 0.43 1.30 -11.96
CA PRO A 199 1.06 0.03 -12.24
C PRO A 199 0.14 -1.16 -11.99
N GLU A 200 0.15 -2.12 -12.91
CA GLU A 200 -0.62 -3.35 -12.76
C GLU A 200 -0.20 -4.11 -11.50
N GLY A 201 -1.17 -4.79 -10.88
CA GLY A 201 -0.94 -5.51 -9.62
C GLY A 201 -0.92 -4.64 -8.36
N THR A 202 -0.95 -3.30 -8.48
CA THR A 202 -1.11 -2.38 -7.33
C THR A 202 -2.34 -2.77 -6.50
N LYS A 203 -2.16 -2.86 -5.18
CA LYS A 203 -3.24 -3.05 -4.20
C LYS A 203 -3.33 -1.87 -3.26
N LEU A 204 -4.55 -1.53 -2.86
CA LEU A 204 -4.79 -0.64 -1.73
C LEU A 204 -4.75 -1.48 -0.44
N LEU A 205 -3.70 -1.30 0.36
CA LEU A 205 -3.52 -1.98 1.64
C LEU A 205 -4.33 -1.32 2.76
N GLY A 206 -4.60 -0.03 2.64
CA GLY A 206 -5.42 0.69 3.61
C GLY A 206 -5.75 2.12 3.18
N ALA A 207 -6.88 2.62 3.66
CA ALA A 207 -7.29 4.01 3.47
C ALA A 207 -7.88 4.57 4.75
N SER A 208 -7.54 5.80 5.10
CA SER A 208 -8.12 6.52 6.23
C SER A 208 -8.21 8.01 5.91
N VAL A 209 -9.16 8.71 6.55
CA VAL A 209 -9.28 10.17 6.43
C VAL A 209 -9.21 10.78 7.81
N LYS A 210 -8.25 11.68 8.03
CA LYS A 210 -8.08 12.42 9.28
C LYS A 210 -7.76 13.88 8.98
N ASN A 211 -8.51 14.80 9.60
CA ASN A 211 -8.27 16.25 9.49
C ASN A 211 -8.22 16.77 8.03
N GLY A 212 -8.98 16.16 7.12
CA GLY A 212 -8.95 16.54 5.70
C GLY A 212 -7.88 15.85 4.86
N VAL A 213 -7.03 15.02 5.44
CA VAL A 213 -6.00 14.28 4.71
C VAL A 213 -6.44 12.83 4.55
N ALA A 214 -6.56 12.37 3.31
CA ALA A 214 -6.71 10.94 3.00
C ALA A 214 -5.32 10.29 2.97
N THR A 215 -5.05 9.38 3.90
CA THR A 215 -3.85 8.55 3.86
C THR A 215 -4.18 7.26 3.11
N LEU A 216 -3.55 7.06 1.96
CA LEU A 216 -3.71 5.88 1.11
C LEU A 216 -2.41 5.07 1.11
N ASN A 217 -2.49 3.85 1.62
CA ASN A 217 -1.38 2.91 1.67
C ASN A 217 -1.50 1.92 0.51
N PHE A 218 -0.55 1.95 -0.42
CA PHE A 218 -0.48 1.05 -1.55
C PHE A 218 0.61 0.01 -1.36
N SER A 219 0.52 -1.09 -2.11
CA SER A 219 1.57 -2.10 -2.18
C SER A 219 2.79 -1.61 -2.98
N GLU A 220 3.92 -2.31 -2.86
CA GLU A 220 5.18 -1.99 -3.51
C GLU A 220 5.06 -1.73 -5.02
N GLU A 221 4.17 -2.44 -5.72
CA GLU A 221 3.97 -2.35 -7.17
C GLU A 221 3.66 -0.92 -7.63
N PHE A 222 3.03 -0.10 -6.76
CA PHE A 222 2.74 1.30 -7.05
C PHE A 222 3.99 2.13 -7.37
N GLN A 223 5.19 1.67 -6.98
CA GLN A 223 6.44 2.36 -7.27
C GLN A 223 6.96 2.15 -8.70
N TYR A 224 6.52 1.10 -9.40
CA TYR A 224 7.13 0.67 -10.67
C TYR A 224 6.31 1.12 -11.88
N ASN A 225 6.40 2.41 -12.21
CA ASN A 225 5.74 2.97 -13.39
C ASN A 225 6.60 2.82 -14.65
N VAL A 226 6.06 2.19 -15.69
CA VAL A 226 6.77 1.95 -16.96
C VAL A 226 6.80 3.16 -17.90
N TYR A 227 6.06 4.23 -17.61
CA TYR A 227 5.94 5.42 -18.46
C TYR A 227 6.79 6.60 -17.95
N GLY A 228 7.77 6.33 -17.08
CA GLY A 228 8.69 7.34 -16.56
C GLY A 228 8.00 8.43 -15.74
N ILE A 229 8.60 9.62 -15.71
CA ILE A 229 8.17 10.73 -14.84
C ILE A 229 6.75 11.23 -15.14
N GLU A 230 6.38 11.37 -16.41
CA GLU A 230 5.03 11.79 -16.82
C GLU A 230 4.00 10.70 -16.47
N GLY A 231 4.40 9.43 -16.57
CA GLY A 231 3.62 8.30 -16.12
C GLY A 231 3.31 8.34 -14.63
N ALA A 232 4.34 8.48 -13.82
CA ALA A 232 4.23 8.57 -12.37
C ALA A 232 3.41 9.81 -11.94
N ARG A 233 3.57 10.95 -12.61
CA ARG A 233 2.75 12.15 -12.38
C ARG A 233 1.29 11.90 -12.73
N THR A 234 1.01 11.22 -13.84
CA THR A 234 -0.35 10.88 -14.28
C THR A 234 -1.02 9.86 -13.35
N GLN A 235 -0.27 8.84 -12.91
CA GLN A 235 -0.68 7.89 -11.88
C GLN A 235 -1.13 8.59 -10.59
N LEU A 236 -0.31 9.51 -10.08
CA LEU A 236 -0.64 10.29 -8.88
C LEU A 236 -1.85 11.19 -9.11
N MET A 237 -1.97 11.81 -10.28
CA MET A 237 -3.14 12.60 -10.67
C MET A 237 -4.43 11.77 -10.58
N GLN A 238 -4.45 10.56 -11.14
CA GLN A 238 -5.62 9.67 -11.10
C GLN A 238 -6.07 9.39 -9.66
N VAL A 239 -5.12 9.05 -8.78
CA VAL A 239 -5.39 8.76 -7.36
C VAL A 239 -5.90 10.00 -6.63
N VAL A 240 -5.21 11.14 -6.79
CA VAL A 240 -5.53 12.36 -6.04
C VAL A 240 -6.87 12.93 -6.46
N TYR A 241 -7.17 13.01 -7.76
CA TYR A 241 -8.48 13.50 -8.22
C TYR A 241 -9.62 12.60 -7.77
N THR A 242 -9.44 11.27 -7.84
CA THR A 242 -10.44 10.30 -7.41
C THR A 242 -10.72 10.41 -5.91
N ALA A 243 -9.70 10.48 -5.07
CA ALA A 243 -9.86 10.65 -3.63
C ALA A 243 -10.48 12.02 -3.27
N SER A 244 -10.13 13.08 -4.00
CA SER A 244 -10.65 14.43 -3.77
C SER A 244 -12.09 14.67 -4.22
N VAL A 245 -12.77 13.67 -4.81
CA VAL A 245 -14.23 13.73 -5.02
C VAL A 245 -14.96 13.79 -3.68
N PHE A 246 -14.42 13.15 -2.66
CA PHE A 246 -14.99 13.15 -1.32
C PHE A 246 -14.79 14.53 -0.67
N PRO A 247 -15.86 15.26 -0.28
CA PRO A 247 -15.73 16.62 0.26
C PRO A 247 -14.91 16.72 1.55
N THR A 248 -14.78 15.61 2.27
CA THR A 248 -13.95 15.50 3.48
C THR A 248 -12.46 15.38 3.18
N VAL A 249 -12.05 15.15 1.93
CA VAL A 249 -10.66 14.97 1.49
C VAL A 249 -10.18 16.26 0.80
N LYS A 250 -9.26 16.96 1.48
CA LYS A 250 -8.59 18.17 0.98
C LYS A 250 -7.25 17.88 0.33
N SER A 251 -6.57 16.84 0.81
CA SER A 251 -5.28 16.37 0.28
C SER A 251 -5.11 14.88 0.51
N VAL A 252 -4.12 14.28 -0.16
CA VAL A 252 -3.87 12.84 -0.16
C VAL A 252 -2.41 12.57 0.18
N GLN A 253 -2.15 11.85 1.27
CA GLN A 253 -0.84 11.32 1.59
C GLN A 253 -0.71 9.89 1.06
N ILE A 254 0.34 9.63 0.30
CA ILE A 254 0.67 8.30 -0.23
C ILE A 254 1.66 7.61 0.71
N LEU A 255 1.39 6.35 1.03
CA LEU A 255 2.27 5.41 1.71
C LEU A 255 2.51 4.21 0.80
N ILE A 256 3.68 3.59 0.94
CA ILE A 256 4.04 2.34 0.26
C ILE A 256 4.40 1.32 1.34
N ASP A 257 3.68 0.20 1.38
CA ASP A 257 3.84 -0.87 2.38
C ASP A 257 3.87 -0.35 3.83
N GLY A 258 3.02 0.63 4.11
CA GLY A 258 2.89 1.27 5.43
C GLY A 258 3.93 2.35 5.71
N GLU A 259 4.91 2.54 4.84
CA GLU A 259 5.95 3.55 5.01
C GLU A 259 5.64 4.83 4.24
N LYS A 260 5.85 5.96 4.89
CA LYS A 260 5.88 7.26 4.21
C LYS A 260 7.21 7.37 3.45
N LYS A 261 7.13 7.54 2.13
CA LYS A 261 8.29 7.82 1.27
C LYS A 261 8.31 9.30 0.90
N GLU A 262 9.50 9.84 0.67
CA GLU A 262 9.67 11.22 0.17
C GLU A 262 9.55 11.28 -1.36
N TYR A 263 9.93 10.20 -2.04
CA TYR A 263 9.93 10.07 -3.50
C TYR A 263 9.24 8.78 -3.93
N LEU A 264 8.58 8.83 -5.08
CA LEU A 264 7.93 7.72 -5.75
C LEU A 264 8.76 7.28 -6.96
N GLY A 265 9.02 5.97 -7.03
CA GLY A 265 9.70 5.32 -8.15
C GLY A 265 11.16 5.75 -8.33
N SER A 266 11.82 5.18 -9.34
CA SER A 266 13.19 5.53 -9.73
C SER A 266 13.34 6.95 -10.26
N GLU A 267 12.26 7.52 -10.78
CA GLU A 267 12.20 8.85 -11.38
C GLU A 267 12.24 9.98 -10.34
N GLY A 268 12.08 9.66 -9.05
CA GLY A 268 12.20 10.64 -7.98
C GLY A 268 11.02 11.63 -7.92
N VAL A 269 9.79 11.19 -8.20
CA VAL A 269 8.61 12.08 -8.09
C VAL A 269 8.30 12.35 -6.62
N TRP A 270 8.31 13.61 -6.21
CA TRP A 270 8.08 13.99 -4.81
C TRP A 270 6.67 13.63 -4.31
N ILE A 271 6.60 12.87 -3.22
CA ILE A 271 5.37 12.49 -2.48
C ILE A 271 5.49 12.68 -0.96
N GLY A 272 6.56 13.36 -0.52
CA GLY A 272 6.87 13.62 0.89
C GLY A 272 5.86 14.47 1.65
N THR A 273 4.92 15.10 0.95
CA THR A 273 3.83 15.88 1.54
C THR A 273 2.49 15.50 0.94
N PRO A 274 1.37 15.68 1.66
CA PRO A 274 0.05 15.43 1.10
C PRO A 274 -0.19 16.22 -0.19
N LEU A 275 -0.59 15.51 -1.24
CA LEU A 275 -0.83 16.04 -2.57
C LEU A 275 -2.26 16.58 -2.69
N THR A 276 -2.42 17.59 -3.52
CA THR A 276 -3.72 18.21 -3.86
C THR A 276 -3.91 18.15 -5.37
N THR A 277 -5.15 18.32 -5.83
CA THR A 277 -5.43 18.45 -7.27
C THR A 277 -4.70 19.62 -7.93
N GLY A 278 -4.31 20.64 -7.15
CA GLY A 278 -3.50 21.77 -7.62
C GLY A 278 -2.07 21.40 -8.03
N ASN A 279 -1.55 20.24 -7.59
CA ASN A 279 -0.23 19.77 -8.00
C ASN A 279 -0.18 19.28 -9.47
N PHE A 280 -1.34 19.05 -10.10
CA PHE A 280 -1.48 18.47 -11.45
C PHE A 280 -2.22 19.39 -12.42
N ARG A 281 -1.96 20.70 -12.32
CA ARG A 281 -2.44 21.70 -13.27
C ARG A 281 -1.40 21.98 -14.33
#